data_AF-A0A7C1E8P7-F1
#
_entry.id   AF-A0A7C1E8P7-F1
#
_cell.length_a   1.000
_cell.length_b   1.000
_cell.length_c   1.000
_cell.angle_alpha   90.00
_cell.angle_beta   90.00
_cell.angle_gamma   90.00
#
_symmetry.space_group_name_H-M   'P 1'
#
loop_
_entity.id
_entity.type
_entity.pdbx_description
1 polymer ?
#
loop_
_entity_poly.entity_id
_entity_poly.type
_entity_poly.pdbx_seq_one_letter_code
_entity_poly.pdbx_strand_id
1 'polypeptide(L)'
;MHLEMAGLTVEKHWEALNLLRSWGLKVNGHIQRCENVEEVITYHQTMEDQREDLEHEIDGIVAKVNRLDYQEQLDSKTRSPRWAIAYNPAS
;
A
#
# COMPACT_ATOMS: atom_id res chain seq x y z
N MET A 1 10.43 -1.46 14.70
CA MET A 1 10.73 -0.02 14.58
C MET A 1 9.42 0.74 14.49
N HIS A 2 9.37 1.92 15.12
CA HIS A 2 8.20 2.79 15.16
C HIS A 2 8.41 3.95 14.20
N LEU A 3 7.42 4.26 13.37
CA LEU A 3 7.39 5.52 12.64
C LEU A 3 6.83 6.58 13.59
N GLU A 4 7.64 7.54 14.01
CA GLU A 4 7.19 8.67 14.81
C GLU A 4 6.60 9.75 13.89
N MET A 5 5.28 9.89 13.94
CA MET A 5 4.57 10.97 13.26
C MET A 5 3.86 11.80 14.34
N ALA A 6 4.41 12.98 14.67
CA ALA A 6 3.89 13.87 15.71
C ALA A 6 3.77 13.23 17.12
N GLY A 7 4.71 12.35 17.50
CA GLY A 7 4.69 11.65 18.80
C GLY A 7 3.75 10.44 18.86
N LEU A 8 3.17 10.05 17.73
CA LEU A 8 2.39 8.82 17.59
C LEU A 8 3.25 7.74 16.94
N THR A 9 3.15 6.55 17.53
CA THR A 9 3.87 5.36 17.13
C THR A 9 2.95 4.48 16.28
N VAL A 10 3.35 4.20 15.04
CA VAL A 10 2.69 3.21 14.18
C VAL A 10 3.61 2.04 13.89
N GLU A 11 3.05 0.83 13.82
CA GLU A 11 3.77 -0.42 13.55
C GLU A 11 3.41 -1.00 12.16
N LYS A 12 2.28 -0.57 11.60
CA LYS A 12 1.80 -1.03 10.30
C LYS A 12 1.50 0.13 9.35
N HIS A 13 1.72 -0.09 8.05
CA HIS A 13 1.35 0.87 7.02
C HIS A 13 -0.15 1.22 7.06
N TRP A 14 -1.01 0.22 7.32
CA TRP A 14 -2.45 0.42 7.49
C TRP A 14 -2.79 1.39 8.63
N GLU A 15 -2.07 1.33 9.75
CA GLU A 15 -2.27 2.24 10.89
C GLU A 15 -1.87 3.67 10.50
N ALA A 16 -0.76 3.82 9.76
CA ALA A 16 -0.34 5.12 9.24
C ALA A 16 -1.42 5.73 8.31
N LEU A 17 -2.00 4.94 7.40
CA LEU A 17 -3.06 5.40 6.50
C LEU A 17 -4.32 5.85 7.27
N ASN A 18 -4.71 5.11 8.32
CA ASN A 18 -5.86 5.50 9.15
C ASN A 18 -5.57 6.74 9.99
N LEU A 19 -4.33 6.93 10.44
CA LEU A 19 -3.92 8.14 11.15
C LEU A 19 -3.96 9.37 10.23
N LEU A 20 -3.48 9.24 8.99
CA LEU A 20 -3.60 10.31 8.00
C LEU A 20 -5.07 10.68 7.75
N ARG A 21 -5.96 9.69 7.64
CA ARG A 21 -7.41 9.94 7.54
C ARG A 21 -7.96 10.68 8.75
N SER A 22 -7.56 10.30 9.97
CA SER A 22 -8.08 10.95 11.20
C SER A 22 -7.62 12.40 11.34
N TRP A 23 -6.53 12.78 10.69
CA TRP A 23 -6.07 14.17 10.58
C TRP A 23 -6.76 14.97 9.47
N GLY A 24 -7.68 14.36 8.73
CA GLY A 24 -8.39 15.01 7.62
C GLY A 24 -7.60 15.05 6.32
N LEU A 25 -6.48 14.32 6.21
CA LEU A 25 -5.77 14.19 4.95
C LEU A 25 -6.50 13.22 4.02
N LYS A 26 -6.50 13.55 2.72
CA LYS A 26 -7.09 12.68 1.69
C LYS A 26 -6.22 11.42 1.53
N VAL A 27 -6.81 10.27 1.83
CA VAL A 27 -6.25 8.95 1.54
C VAL A 27 -7.10 8.29 0.47
N ASN A 28 -6.49 7.56 -0.46
CA ASN A 28 -7.21 6.88 -1.53
C ASN A 28 -8.28 5.93 -0.93
N GLY A 29 -9.48 5.95 -1.51
CA GLY A 29 -10.59 5.06 -1.15
C GLY A 29 -10.38 3.63 -1.66
N HIS A 30 -9.66 3.47 -2.77
CA HIS A 30 -9.28 2.19 -3.35
C HIS A 30 -8.00 1.67 -2.71
N ILE A 31 -8.14 1.18 -1.47
CA ILE A 31 -7.09 0.43 -0.77
C ILE A 31 -7.70 -0.79 -0.07
N GLN A 32 -6.96 -1.89 -0.01
CA GLN A 32 -7.39 -3.11 0.67
C GLN A 32 -6.25 -3.66 1.53
N ARG A 33 -6.57 -4.03 2.78
CA ARG A 33 -5.68 -4.83 3.62
C ARG A 33 -5.87 -6.29 3.23
N CYS A 34 -4.81 -6.90 2.70
CA CYS A 34 -4.80 -8.31 2.29
C CYS A 34 -4.02 -9.14 3.32
N GLU A 35 -4.52 -10.31 3.70
CA GLU A 35 -3.89 -11.22 4.67
C GLU A 35 -2.87 -12.18 4.02
N ASN A 36 -2.97 -12.39 2.71
CA ASN A 36 -2.15 -13.32 1.94
C ASN A 36 -1.96 -12.84 0.49
N VAL A 37 -1.18 -13.57 -0.30
CA VAL A 37 -0.82 -13.22 -1.67
C VAL A 37 -2.02 -13.41 -2.61
N GLU A 38 -2.85 -14.41 -2.37
CA GLU A 38 -4.05 -14.69 -3.16
C GLU A 38 -5.01 -13.49 -3.14
N GLU A 39 -5.23 -12.88 -1.97
CA GLU A 39 -6.02 -11.66 -1.83
C GLU A 39 -5.42 -10.47 -2.58
N VAL A 40 -4.08 -10.35 -2.63
CA VAL A 40 -3.41 -9.31 -3.43
C VAL A 40 -3.67 -9.51 -4.92
N ILE A 41 -3.61 -10.76 -5.40
CA ILE A 41 -3.88 -11.11 -6.80
C ILE A 41 -5.34 -10.83 -7.15
N THR A 42 -6.29 -11.22 -6.28
CA THR A 42 -7.71 -10.92 -6.47
C THR A 42 -7.99 -9.43 -6.47
N TYR A 43 -7.33 -8.66 -5.60
CA TYR A 43 -7.47 -7.21 -5.58
C TYR A 43 -6.94 -6.56 -6.87
N HIS A 44 -5.80 -7.02 -7.39
CA HIS A 44 -5.29 -6.59 -8.69
C HIS A 44 -6.30 -6.81 -9.81
N GLN A 45 -6.86 -8.02 -9.91
CA GLN A 45 -7.87 -8.35 -10.93
C GLN A 45 -9.11 -7.47 -10.80
N THR A 46 -9.60 -7.27 -9.57
CA THR A 46 -10.75 -6.40 -9.31
C THR A 46 -10.49 -4.96 -9.74
N MET A 47 -9.26 -4.47 -9.55
CA MET A 47 -8.90 -3.10 -9.93
C MET A 47 -8.64 -2.93 -11.42
N GLU A 48 -8.17 -3.97 -12.11
CA GLU A 48 -8.07 -3.96 -13.56
C GLU A 48 -9.47 -3.94 -14.19
N ASP A 49 -10.40 -4.75 -13.69
CA ASP A 49 -11.79 -4.80 -14.18
C ASP A 49 -12.54 -3.46 -13.99
N GLN A 50 -12.26 -2.75 -12.89
CA GLN A 50 -12.90 -1.48 -12.55
C GLN A 50 -12.14 -0.25 -13.06
N ARG A 51 -10.99 -0.43 -13.72
CA ARG A 51 -10.06 0.64 -14.06
C ARG A 51 -10.71 1.78 -14.86
N GLU A 52 -11.56 1.43 -15.82
CA GLU A 52 -12.25 2.38 -16.70
C GLU A 52 -13.38 3.14 -15.99
N ASP A 53 -13.89 2.62 -14.87
CA ASP A 53 -14.98 3.21 -14.10
C ASP A 53 -14.49 4.22 -13.05
N LEU A 54 -13.17 4.30 -12.82
CA LEU A 54 -12.60 5.21 -11.83
C LEU A 54 -12.67 6.67 -12.29
N GLU A 55 -12.92 7.57 -11.34
CA GLU A 55 -12.93 9.03 -11.59
C GLU A 55 -11.57 9.60 -12.04
N HIS A 56 -10.52 8.78 -11.97
CA HIS A 56 -9.15 9.14 -12.33
C HIS A 56 -8.43 7.93 -12.92
N GLU A 57 -7.47 8.21 -13.79
CA GLU A 57 -6.61 7.18 -14.37
C GLU A 57 -5.68 6.59 -13.30
N ILE A 58 -5.49 5.27 -13.36
CA ILE A 58 -4.48 4.54 -12.60
C ILE A 58 -3.59 3.76 -13.56
N ASP A 59 -2.31 3.60 -13.19
CA ASP A 59 -1.33 2.81 -13.93
C ASP A 59 -1.23 1.35 -13.44
N GLY A 60 -2.02 1.00 -12.42
CA GLY A 60 -2.02 -0.31 -11.77
C GLY A 60 -2.07 -0.19 -10.24
N ILE A 61 -1.62 -1.23 -9.54
CA ILE A 61 -1.64 -1.28 -8.06
C ILE A 61 -0.23 -1.35 -7.46
N VAL A 62 -0.10 -0.99 -6.19
CA VAL A 62 1.12 -1.21 -5.41
C VAL A 62 0.82 -2.11 -4.23
N ALA A 63 1.44 -3.29 -4.20
CA ALA A 63 1.40 -4.19 -3.05
C ALA A 63 2.57 -3.85 -2.11
N LYS A 64 2.30 -3.77 -0.81
CA LYS A 64 3.30 -3.45 0.23
C LYS A 64 3.15 -4.40 1.41
N VAL A 65 4.27 -4.87 1.96
CA VAL A 65 4.28 -5.57 3.25
C VAL A 65 3.75 -4.64 4.32
N ASN A 66 2.72 -5.06 5.07
CA ASN A 66 2.02 -4.16 5.99
C ASN A 66 2.85 -3.81 7.24
N ARG A 67 3.62 -4.76 7.78
CA ARG A 67 4.44 -4.57 8.99
C ARG A 67 5.69 -3.74 8.71
N LEU A 68 5.89 -2.65 9.45
CA LEU A 68 7.01 -1.72 9.23
C LEU A 68 8.36 -2.30 9.66
N ASP A 69 8.39 -3.15 10.68
CA ASP A 69 9.61 -3.87 11.07
C ASP A 69 10.03 -4.90 10.01
N TYR A 70 9.10 -5.45 9.24
CA TYR A 70 9.43 -6.31 8.10
C TYR A 70 9.93 -5.50 6.91
N GLN A 71 9.37 -4.30 6.67
CA GLN A 71 9.89 -3.39 5.65
C GLN A 71 11.36 -3.02 5.92
N GLU A 72 11.71 -2.77 7.18
CA GLU A 72 13.08 -2.52 7.61
C GLU A 72 14.01 -3.70 7.37
N GLN A 73 13.61 -4.90 7.81
CA GLN A 73 14.41 -6.12 7.63
C GLN A 73 14.64 -6.45 6.15
N LEU A 74 13.64 -6.21 5.31
CA LEU A 74 13.74 -6.42 3.86
C LEU A 74 14.60 -5.34 3.20
N ASP A 75 14.71 -4.16 3.81
CA ASP A 75 15.51 -3.02 3.36
C ASP A 75 15.16 -2.56 1.93
N SER A 76 15.93 -1.62 1.41
CA SER A 76 15.85 -1.09 0.07
C SER A 76 17.10 -1.44 -0.73
N LYS A 77 16.92 -1.79 -2.00
CA LYS A 77 18.02 -1.73 -2.98
C LYS A 77 18.21 -0.26 -3.39
N THR A 78 19.32 0.05 -4.04
CA THR A 78 19.71 1.40 -4.50
C THR A 78 18.63 2.15 -5.31
N ARG A 79 17.62 1.46 -5.84
CA ARG A 79 16.53 2.06 -6.63
C ARG A 79 15.10 1.62 -6.26
N SER A 80 14.92 0.62 -5.39
CA SER A 80 13.58 0.15 -5.03
C SER A 80 13.55 -0.58 -3.69
N PRO A 81 12.47 -0.40 -2.90
CA PRO A 81 12.25 -1.20 -1.69
C PRO A 81 12.06 -2.67 -2.05
N ARG A 82 12.50 -3.59 -1.19
CA ARG A 82 12.23 -5.03 -1.39
C ARG A 82 10.84 -5.46 -0.89
N TRP A 83 10.21 -4.62 -0.10
CA TRP A 83 8.94 -4.86 0.58
C TRP A 83 7.73 -4.28 -0.17
N ALA A 84 7.94 -3.68 -1.34
CA ALA A 84 6.87 -3.18 -2.19
C ALA A 84 7.12 -3.51 -3.65
N ILE A 85 6.04 -3.77 -4.38
CA ILE A 85 6.05 -4.03 -5.81
C ILE A 85 4.87 -3.29 -6.46
N ALA A 86 5.14 -2.66 -7.59
CA ALA A 86 4.11 -2.09 -8.45
C ALA A 86 3.75 -3.13 -9.50
N TYR A 87 2.46 -3.42 -9.64
CA TYR A 87 1.90 -4.24 -10.71
C TYR A 87 1.24 -3.30 -11.72
N ASN A 88 1.71 -3.33 -12.95
CA ASN A 88 1.14 -2.59 -14.07
C ASN A 88 0.80 -3.60 -15.18
N PRO A 89 -0.31 -3.43 -15.92
CA PRO A 89 -0.65 -4.28 -17.06
C PRO A 89 0.44 -4.42 -18.14
N ALA A 90 1.44 -3.53 -18.18
CA ALA A 90 2.59 -3.64 -19.09
C ALA A 90 3.77 -4.51 -18.57
N SER A 91 3.66 -5.12 -17.38
CA SER A 91 4.72 -5.94 -16.76
C SER A 91 4.51 -7.44 -16.85
#